data_AF-A0A7Y2CK70-F1
#
_entry.id   AF-A0A7Y2CK70-F1
#
_cell.length_a   1.000
_cell.length_b   1.000
_cell.length_c   1.000
_cell.angle_alpha   90.00
_cell.angle_beta   90.00
_cell.angle_gamma   90.00
#
_symmetry.space_group_name_H-M   'P 1'
#
loop_
_entity.id
_entity.type
_entity.pdbx_description
1 polymer ?
#
loop_
_entity_poly.entity_id
_entity_poly.type
_entity_poly.pdbx_seq_one_letter_code
_entity_poly.pdbx_strand_id
1 'polypeptide(L)'
;TYAIVVNVTGNGTATGITLTDAVPTYTTYNPGTLTLNSAPLSDAADADAGDVGATTAGVVTVDLGDLADTAPAQTITFEVTID
;
A
#
# COMPACT_ATOMS: atom_id res chain seq x y z
N THR A 1 -12.85 -6.12 2.39
CA THR A 1 -11.73 -5.19 2.64
C THR A 1 -10.49 -5.98 3.04
N TYR A 2 -9.38 -5.71 2.37
CA TYR A 2 -8.05 -6.22 2.67
C TYR A 2 -7.26 -5.14 3.41
N ALA A 3 -6.46 -5.53 4.40
CA ALA A 3 -5.66 -4.61 5.19
C ALA A 3 -4.26 -5.18 5.44
N ILE A 4 -3.24 -4.37 5.20
CA ILE A 4 -1.83 -4.69 5.45
C ILE A 4 -1.31 -3.67 6.46
N VAL A 5 -0.67 -4.15 7.53
CA VAL A 5 -0.12 -3.30 8.58
C VAL A 5 1.39 -3.44 8.62
N VAL A 6 2.10 -2.34 8.39
CA VAL A 6 3.56 -2.26 8.45
C VAL A 6 3.98 -1.67 9.78
N ASN A 7 4.81 -2.41 10.52
CA ASN A 7 5.37 -2.00 11.81
C ASN A 7 6.90 -2.06 11.75
N VAL A 8 7.58 -0.98 12.10
CA VAL A 8 9.03 -0.97 12.30
C VAL A 8 9.30 -1.23 13.78
N THR A 9 9.85 -2.40 14.10
CA THR A 9 10.11 -2.84 15.49
C THR A 9 11.60 -2.85 15.87
N GLY A 10 12.48 -2.50 14.93
CA GLY A 10 13.91 -2.35 15.17
C GLY A 10 14.25 -1.06 15.92
N ASN A 11 15.55 -0.75 16.05
CA ASN A 11 16.00 0.56 16.53
C ASN A 11 16.50 1.40 15.35
N GLY A 12 16.18 2.70 15.35
CA GLY A 12 16.59 3.63 14.29
C GLY A 12 15.56 3.79 13.16
N THR A 13 16.03 4.14 11.96
CA THR A 13 15.17 4.45 10.81
C THR A 13 15.36 3.45 9.68
N ALA A 14 14.27 2.79 9.29
CA ALA A 14 14.21 2.05 8.04
C ALA A 14 13.97 3.05 6.90
N THR A 15 14.80 3.00 5.87
CA THR A 15 14.80 4.01 4.79
C THR A 15 14.27 3.43 3.49
N GLY A 16 13.54 4.25 2.72
CA GLY A 16 13.02 3.89 1.40
C GLY A 16 12.13 2.65 1.40
N ILE A 17 11.20 2.55 2.35
CA ILE A 17 10.30 1.40 2.45
C ILE A 17 9.21 1.51 1.37
N THR A 18 9.11 0.48 0.54
CA THR A 18 8.00 0.31 -0.40
C THR A 18 7.28 -1.01 -0.10
N LEU A 19 5.96 -0.96 -0.03
CA LEU A 19 5.11 -2.14 0.03
C LEU A 19 4.63 -2.48 -1.39
N THR A 20 4.72 -3.76 -1.75
CA THR A 20 4.12 -4.29 -2.99
C THR A 20 3.30 -5.52 -2.67
N ASP A 21 2.03 -5.55 -3.10
CA ASP A 21 1.15 -6.70 -2.96
C ASP A 21 0.47 -7.04 -4.29
N ALA A 22 0.70 -8.24 -4.80
CA ALA A 22 0.13 -8.68 -6.07
C ALA A 22 -1.32 -9.12 -5.86
N VAL A 23 -2.25 -8.58 -6.67
CA VAL A 23 -3.66 -8.99 -6.66
C VAL A 23 -3.73 -10.48 -7.04
N PRO A 24 -4.17 -11.38 -6.15
CA PRO A 24 -4.17 -12.81 -6.42
C PRO A 24 -5.09 -13.21 -7.59
N THR A 25 -4.84 -14.37 -8.18
CA THR A 25 -5.80 -14.98 -9.12
C THR A 25 -7.14 -15.23 -8.44
N TYR A 26 -8.24 -15.09 -9.18
CA TYR A 26 -9.63 -15.22 -8.70
C TYR A 26 -10.10 -14.08 -7.79
N THR A 27 -9.35 -12.98 -7.74
CA THR A 27 -9.83 -11.72 -7.18
C THR A 27 -9.57 -10.57 -8.15
N THR A 28 -10.45 -9.59 -8.10
CA THR A 28 -10.36 -8.36 -8.90
C THR A 28 -10.27 -7.16 -7.96
N TYR A 29 -9.25 -6.33 -8.11
CA TYR A 29 -9.14 -5.05 -7.38
C TYR A 29 -10.32 -4.14 -7.71
N ASN A 30 -10.88 -3.48 -6.69
CA ASN A 30 -11.95 -2.50 -6.85
C ASN A 30 -11.32 -1.09 -6.97
N PRO A 31 -11.41 -0.42 -8.13
CA PRO A 31 -10.77 0.87 -8.36
C PRO A 31 -11.17 1.96 -7.36
N GLY A 32 -10.20 2.81 -7.00
CA GLY A 32 -10.39 3.95 -6.10
C GLY A 32 -10.61 3.59 -4.63
N THR A 33 -10.25 2.37 -4.21
CA THR A 33 -10.41 1.91 -2.82
C THR A 33 -9.12 1.90 -2.01
N LEU A 34 -7.98 2.18 -2.64
CA LEU A 34 -6.68 2.25 -1.97
C LEU A 34 -6.65 3.40 -0.95
N THR A 35 -6.25 3.09 0.29
CA THR A 35 -5.97 4.09 1.31
C THR A 35 -4.68 3.78 2.05
N LEU A 36 -4.01 4.83 2.51
CA LEU A 36 -2.92 4.79 3.48
C LEU A 36 -3.36 5.55 4.73
N ASN A 37 -3.43 4.86 5.87
CA ASN A 37 -3.89 5.41 7.15
C ASN A 37 -5.28 6.10 7.02
N SER A 38 -6.19 5.49 6.27
CA SER A 38 -7.52 6.02 5.94
C SER A 38 -7.53 7.25 5.03
N ALA A 39 -6.38 7.77 4.61
CA ALA A 39 -6.29 8.80 3.58
C ALA A 39 -6.35 8.13 2.20
N PRO A 40 -7.24 8.58 1.29
CA PRO A 40 -7.34 7.99 -0.03
C PRO A 40 -6.07 8.25 -0.83
N LEU A 41 -5.65 7.25 -1.61
CA LEU A 41 -4.62 7.35 -2.63
C LEU A 41 -5.26 7.15 -4.00
N SER A 42 -4.63 7.67 -5.03
CA SER A 42 -4.99 7.42 -6.41
C SER A 42 -4.47 6.04 -6.85
N ASP A 43 -5.09 5.49 -7.90
CA ASP A 43 -4.60 4.24 -8.52
C ASP A 43 -3.50 4.51 -9.56
N ALA A 44 -3.25 5.77 -9.90
CA ALA A 44 -2.28 6.17 -10.92
C ALA A 44 -0.92 6.40 -10.29
N ALA A 45 0.16 6.13 -11.03
CA ALA A 45 1.48 6.61 -10.64
C ALA A 45 1.53 8.15 -10.80
N ASP A 46 1.28 8.88 -9.72
CA ASP A 46 1.25 10.33 -9.70
C ASP A 46 2.02 10.94 -8.51
N ALA A 47 1.50 12.01 -7.89
CA ALA A 47 2.18 12.75 -6.83
C ALA A 47 1.89 12.19 -5.44
N ASP A 48 0.92 11.28 -5.28
CA ASP A 48 0.70 10.59 -4.02
C ASP A 48 1.55 9.31 -3.89
N ALA A 49 1.38 8.61 -2.77
CA ALA A 49 2.23 7.50 -2.38
C ALA A 49 1.84 6.15 -3.01
N GLY A 50 0.71 6.07 -3.71
CA GLY A 50 0.12 4.81 -4.14
C GLY A 50 0.02 4.68 -5.66
N ASP A 51 0.03 3.45 -6.13
CA ASP A 51 -0.50 3.11 -7.44
C ASP A 51 -1.01 1.68 -7.47
N VAL A 52 -1.88 1.37 -8.43
CA VAL A 52 -2.32 -0.01 -8.71
C VAL A 52 -2.11 -0.33 -10.18
N GLY A 53 -1.12 -1.16 -10.46
CA GLY A 53 -0.84 -1.62 -11.82
C GLY A 53 0.06 -0.69 -12.66
N ALA A 54 0.35 0.53 -12.19
CA ALA A 54 1.12 1.51 -12.97
C ALA A 54 2.63 1.27 -12.84
N THR A 55 3.12 1.00 -11.62
CA THR A 55 4.52 0.62 -11.37
C THR A 55 4.76 -0.83 -11.76
N THR A 56 3.87 -1.74 -11.37
CA THR A 56 3.90 -3.15 -11.77
C THR A 56 2.49 -3.63 -12.03
N ALA A 57 2.24 -4.19 -13.22
CA ALA A 57 0.91 -4.64 -13.63
C ALA A 57 0.30 -5.63 -12.62
N GLY A 58 -0.93 -5.35 -12.19
CA GLY A 58 -1.68 -6.20 -11.23
C GLY A 58 -1.16 -6.15 -9.78
N VAL A 59 -0.35 -5.15 -9.43
CA VAL A 59 0.23 -5.00 -8.08
C VAL A 59 -0.24 -3.69 -7.46
N VAL A 60 -0.64 -3.74 -6.20
CA VAL A 60 -0.80 -2.57 -5.32
C VAL A 60 0.59 -2.19 -4.82
N THR A 61 1.02 -0.96 -5.09
CA THR A 61 2.29 -0.40 -4.65
C THR A 61 2.02 0.79 -3.74
N VAL A 62 2.68 0.85 -2.58
CA VAL A 62 2.61 2.01 -1.67
C VAL A 62 4.02 2.35 -1.19
N ASP A 63 4.48 3.56 -1.49
CA ASP A 63 5.70 4.13 -0.96
C ASP A 63 5.45 4.68 0.46
N LEU A 64 6.10 4.08 1.46
CA LEU A 64 6.02 4.50 2.85
C LEU A 64 7.19 5.42 3.24
N GLY A 65 8.18 5.58 2.35
CA GLY A 65 9.37 6.38 2.60
C GLY A 65 10.18 5.89 3.81
N ASP A 66 10.68 6.84 4.59
CA ASP A 66 11.49 6.57 5.77
C ASP A 66 10.62 6.45 7.02
N LEU A 67 10.72 5.32 7.73
CA LEU A 67 10.00 5.08 8.98
C LEU A 67 10.98 4.86 10.14
N ALA A 68 10.91 5.75 11.13
CA ALA A 68 11.59 5.57 12.41
C ALA A 68 10.92 4.46 13.24
N ASP A 69 11.66 3.89 14.18
CA ASP A 69 11.17 2.98 15.23
C ASP A 69 10.07 3.58 16.12
N THR A 70 9.95 4.90 16.14
CA THR A 70 8.88 5.64 16.82
C THR A 70 7.69 5.99 15.92
N ALA A 71 7.76 5.68 14.61
CA ALA A 71 6.67 5.93 13.69
C ALA A 71 5.44 5.07 14.05
N PRO A 72 4.21 5.61 13.94
CA PRO A 72 3.01 4.80 14.10
C PRO A 72 2.94 3.72 13.02
N ALA A 73 2.20 2.65 13.30
CA ALA A 73 1.93 1.61 12.32
C ALA A 73 1.28 2.22 11.06
N GLN A 74 1.78 1.85 9.90
CA GLN A 74 1.20 2.27 8.62
C GLN A 74 0.19 1.22 8.18
N THR A 75 -1.03 1.64 7.88
CA THR A 75 -2.11 0.72 7.47
C THR A 75 -2.51 1.01 6.03
N ILE A 76 -2.32 0.04 5.15
CA ILE A 76 -2.76 0.10 3.76
C ILE A 76 -4.06 -0.71 3.65
N THR A 77 -5.09 -0.14 3.03
CA THR A 77 -6.35 -0.87 2.80
C THR A 77 -6.80 -0.74 1.36
N PHE A 78 -7.46 -1.78 0.85
CA PHE A 78 -8.17 -1.75 -0.42
C PHE A 78 -9.26 -2.81 -0.45
N GLU A 79 -10.11 -2.76 -1.46
CA GLU A 79 -11.12 -3.78 -1.70
C GLU A 79 -10.80 -4.62 -2.93
N VAL A 80 -11.17 -5.89 -2.85
CA VAL A 80 -11.20 -6.79 -3.98
C VAL A 80 -12.54 -7.51 -3.99
N THR A 81 -12.98 -7.89 -5.17
CA THR A 81 -14.13 -8.78 -5.38
C THR A 81 -13.61 -10.18 -5.68
N ILE A 82 -14.29 -11.21 -5.17
CA ILE A 82 -14.02 -12.60 -5.56
C ILE A 82 -14.76 -12.85 -6.87
N ASP A 83 -14.06 -13.40 -7.85
CA ASP A 83 -14.61 -13.68 -9.19
C ASP A 83 -15.72 -14.76 -9.18
#